data_AF-A0AAJ3GZK7-F1
#
_entry.id   AF-A0AAJ3GZK7-F1
#
_cell.length_a   1.000
_cell.length_b   1.000
_cell.length_c   1.000
_cell.angle_alpha   90.00
_cell.angle_beta   90.00
_cell.angle_gamma   90.00
#
_symmetry.space_group_name_H-M   'P 1'
#
loop_
_entity.id
_entity.type
_entity.pdbx_description
1 polymer ?
#
loop_
_entity_poly.entity_id
_entity_poly.type
_entity_poly.pdbx_seq_one_letter_code
_entity_poly.pdbx_strand_id
1 'polypeptide(L)'
;MFINDDDNSFRTYLKAGTENLEKTLAGQSPFLNMMDNLDLFIRNHVIKLGVIPDDFIVHSLRVNARFMLMIAFRIGLTGHAAGVYPTLRTALETACYALIMSKDKLLVDKWVGRNDSPEGMKACKSAFQSPIKKAQKIMNAQRSNYGDVMYQLYDWTIDFGAHPNPKTVTLHARLSDDEGSGVTRYENIALYGDGSFEFERTLFACIEMGLVTIIALLMSYENTSPESIQGLNALNEEKDRLEALIRKNHEVQSARKNG
;
A
#
# COMPACT_ATOMS: atom_id res chain seq x y z
N MET A 1 4.31 -15.59 15.61
CA MET A 1 3.11 -14.74 15.69
C MET A 1 3.12 -14.14 17.07
N PHE A 2 2.97 -12.83 17.21
CA PHE A 2 2.97 -12.16 18.51
C PHE A 2 1.53 -11.91 18.93
N ILE A 3 1.12 -12.55 20.02
CA ILE A 3 -0.24 -12.49 20.58
C ILE A 3 -0.19 -11.61 21.84
N ASN A 4 -1.26 -10.87 22.12
CA ASN A 4 -1.35 -9.93 23.24
C ASN A 4 -0.89 -10.50 24.61
N ASP A 5 -1.05 -11.80 24.84
CA ASP A 5 -0.63 -12.43 26.11
C ASP A 5 0.86 -12.80 26.17
N ASP A 6 1.60 -12.71 25.06
CA ASP A 6 3.06 -12.84 25.01
C ASP A 6 3.77 -11.48 25.20
N ASP A 7 3.00 -10.39 25.39
CA ASP A 7 3.50 -9.02 25.56
C ASP A 7 4.06 -8.76 26.96
N ASN A 8 5.17 -9.43 27.27
CA ASN A 8 5.89 -9.25 28.53
C ASN A 8 6.65 -7.91 28.60
N SER A 9 6.79 -7.19 27.47
CA SER A 9 7.28 -5.80 27.42
C SER A 9 7.20 -5.21 26.00
N PHE A 10 7.08 -3.87 25.91
CA PHE A 10 7.27 -3.12 24.65
C PHE A 10 8.58 -3.48 23.90
N ARG A 11 9.65 -3.85 24.61
CA ARG A 11 10.91 -4.27 23.98
C ARG A 11 10.78 -5.62 23.29
N THR A 12 10.02 -6.55 23.86
CA THR A 12 9.71 -7.86 23.25
C THR A 12 8.96 -7.68 21.94
N TYR A 13 7.95 -6.81 21.94
CA TYR A 13 7.21 -6.43 20.74
C TYR A 13 8.11 -5.87 19.63
N LEU A 14 8.96 -4.88 19.95
CA LEU A 14 9.90 -4.29 18.98
C LEU A 14 10.88 -5.33 18.42
N LYS A 15 11.37 -6.24 19.28
CA LYS A 15 12.28 -7.32 18.87
C LYS A 15 11.59 -8.28 17.92
N ALA A 16 10.36 -8.71 18.21
CA ALA A 16 9.59 -9.61 17.34
C ALA A 16 9.39 -9.03 15.93
N GLY A 17 9.05 -7.74 15.83
CA GLY A 17 8.94 -7.06 14.53
C GLY A 17 10.27 -6.98 13.78
N THR A 18 11.38 -6.79 14.50
CA THR A 18 12.74 -6.74 13.93
C THR A 18 13.17 -8.11 13.42
N GLU A 19 12.93 -9.18 14.19
CA GLU A 19 13.25 -10.56 13.81
C GLU A 19 12.50 -10.99 12.54
N ASN A 20 11.21 -10.63 12.41
CA ASN A 20 10.45 -10.86 11.17
C ASN A 20 11.10 -10.20 9.95
N LEU A 21 11.48 -8.93 10.09
CA LEU A 21 12.11 -8.15 9.03
C LEU A 21 13.46 -8.75 8.64
N GLU A 22 14.33 -9.02 9.62
CA GLU A 22 15.66 -9.61 9.39
C GLU A 22 15.57 -10.98 8.73
N LYS A 23 14.65 -11.84 9.20
CA LYS A 23 14.41 -13.15 8.60
C LYS A 23 14.00 -13.04 7.13
N THR A 24 13.10 -12.11 6.81
CA THR A 24 12.64 -11.90 5.44
C THR A 24 13.76 -11.38 4.55
N LEU A 25 14.57 -10.42 5.03
CA LEU A 25 15.70 -9.85 4.30
C LEU A 25 16.85 -10.85 4.06
N ALA A 26 17.09 -11.76 5.00
CA ALA A 26 18.10 -12.81 4.85
C ALA A 26 17.66 -13.93 3.89
N GLY A 27 16.37 -14.05 3.63
CA GLY A 27 15.78 -15.07 2.76
C GLY A 27 15.70 -14.64 1.28
N GLN A 28 15.27 -15.57 0.43
CA GLN A 28 14.92 -15.29 -0.97
C GLN A 28 13.42 -15.01 -1.10
N SER A 29 12.95 -13.94 -0.45
CA SER A 29 11.52 -13.59 -0.46
C SER A 29 11.10 -13.12 -1.86
N PRO A 30 10.12 -13.76 -2.52
CA PRO A 30 9.63 -13.29 -3.81
C PRO A 30 8.96 -11.91 -3.72
N PHE A 31 8.49 -11.51 -2.53
CA PHE A 31 7.96 -10.18 -2.28
C PHE A 31 9.03 -9.10 -2.34
N LEU A 32 10.26 -9.40 -1.89
CA LEU A 32 11.40 -8.46 -1.99
C LEU A 32 11.76 -8.24 -3.46
N ASN A 33 11.88 -9.31 -4.25
CA ASN A 33 12.17 -9.20 -5.68
C ASN A 33 11.11 -8.37 -6.42
N MET A 34 9.82 -8.61 -6.14
CA MET A 34 8.74 -7.84 -6.76
C MET A 34 8.77 -6.36 -6.33
N MET A 35 9.07 -6.09 -5.07
CA MET A 35 9.20 -4.71 -4.57
C MET A 35 10.42 -3.99 -5.18
N ASP A 36 11.54 -4.69 -5.38
CA ASP A 36 12.72 -4.17 -6.07
C ASP A 36 12.39 -3.82 -7.54
N ASN A 37 11.65 -4.68 -8.23
CA ASN A 37 11.23 -4.45 -9.61
C ASN A 37 10.27 -3.25 -9.72
N LEU A 38 9.29 -3.15 -8.80
CA LEU A 38 8.40 -1.99 -8.71
C LEU A 38 9.18 -0.70 -8.44
N ASP A 39 10.12 -0.73 -7.49
CA ASP A 39 10.93 0.44 -7.13
C ASP A 39 11.82 0.89 -8.30
N LEU A 40 12.48 -0.06 -8.95
CA LEU A 40 13.29 0.18 -10.13
C LEU A 40 12.45 0.81 -11.26
N PHE A 41 11.25 0.29 -11.48
CA PHE A 41 10.32 0.86 -12.45
C PHE A 41 9.97 2.31 -12.12
N ILE A 42 9.60 2.60 -10.86
CA ILE A 42 9.29 3.96 -10.42
C ILE A 42 10.50 4.88 -10.66
N ARG A 43 11.70 4.47 -10.27
CA ARG A 43 12.91 5.28 -10.43
C ARG A 43 13.21 5.61 -11.90
N ASN A 44 13.03 4.64 -12.78
CA ASN A 44 13.36 4.79 -14.21
C ASN A 44 12.28 5.50 -15.01
N HIS A 45 11.00 5.20 -14.76
CA HIS A 45 9.90 5.64 -15.62
C HIS A 45 9.05 6.76 -15.02
N VAL A 46 8.95 6.83 -13.69
CA VAL A 46 8.13 7.84 -12.99
C VAL A 46 8.99 8.99 -12.47
N ILE A 47 10.11 8.71 -11.80
CA ILE A 47 11.00 9.75 -11.29
C ILE A 47 11.97 10.21 -12.38
N LYS A 48 12.43 9.28 -13.23
CA LYS A 48 13.41 9.56 -14.30
C LYS A 48 14.66 10.23 -13.75
N LEU A 49 15.38 9.52 -12.87
CA LEU A 49 16.58 10.04 -12.21
C LEU A 49 17.56 10.69 -13.21
N GLY A 50 18.02 11.89 -12.89
CA GLY A 50 18.91 12.68 -13.75
C GLY A 50 18.20 13.56 -14.79
N VAL A 51 16.87 13.51 -14.87
CA VAL A 51 16.06 14.39 -15.74
C VAL A 51 15.49 15.55 -14.93
N ILE A 52 15.48 16.75 -15.51
CA ILE A 52 14.86 17.93 -14.90
C ILE A 52 13.34 17.73 -14.83
N PRO A 53 12.71 17.92 -13.65
CA PRO A 53 11.26 17.82 -13.51
C PRO A 53 10.49 18.79 -14.41
N ASP A 54 9.37 18.32 -14.94
CA ASP A 54 8.35 19.11 -15.67
C ASP A 54 7.63 20.12 -14.76
N ASP A 55 7.38 19.73 -13.52
CA ASP A 55 6.82 20.57 -12.47
C ASP A 55 7.35 20.09 -11.12
N PHE A 56 7.93 21.02 -10.35
CA PHE A 56 8.62 20.67 -9.11
C PHE A 56 7.66 20.12 -8.03
N ILE A 57 6.44 20.66 -7.92
CA ILE A 57 5.47 20.22 -6.92
C ILE A 57 4.91 18.86 -7.30
N VAL A 58 4.49 18.68 -8.56
CA VAL A 58 4.00 17.39 -9.05
C VAL A 58 5.08 16.32 -8.91
N HIS A 59 6.32 16.63 -9.29
CA HIS A 59 7.43 15.69 -9.15
C HIS A 59 7.73 15.35 -7.68
N SER A 60 7.67 16.32 -6.78
CA SER A 60 7.81 16.06 -5.33
C SER A 60 6.74 15.11 -4.81
N LEU A 61 5.49 15.23 -5.29
CA LEU A 61 4.42 14.27 -4.98
C LEU A 61 4.70 12.88 -5.55
N ARG A 62 5.25 12.77 -6.76
CA ARG A 62 5.65 11.47 -7.34
C ARG A 62 6.71 10.77 -6.47
N VAL A 63 7.72 11.52 -6.04
CA VAL A 63 8.78 11.01 -5.14
C VAL A 63 8.21 10.65 -3.77
N ASN A 64 7.33 11.48 -3.21
CA ASN A 64 6.71 11.19 -1.91
C ASN A 64 5.82 9.94 -1.95
N ALA A 65 5.03 9.74 -3.01
CA ALA A 65 4.22 8.55 -3.19
C ALA A 65 5.08 7.27 -3.17
N ARG A 66 6.26 7.28 -3.83
CA ARG A 66 7.24 6.19 -3.76
C ARG A 66 7.70 5.94 -2.32
N PHE A 67 8.10 6.98 -1.59
CA PHE A 67 8.55 6.81 -0.22
C PHE A 67 7.45 6.23 0.69
N MET A 68 6.21 6.67 0.51
CA MET A 68 5.08 6.10 1.26
C MET A 68 4.86 4.62 0.95
N LEU A 69 5.03 4.18 -0.30
CA LEU A 69 5.02 2.75 -0.64
C LEU A 69 6.15 1.99 0.06
N MET A 70 7.37 2.55 0.12
CA MET A 70 8.51 1.89 0.79
C MET A 70 8.28 1.77 2.30
N ILE A 71 7.70 2.81 2.90
CA ILE A 71 7.32 2.81 4.32
C ILE A 71 6.26 1.73 4.57
N ALA A 72 5.21 1.66 3.75
CA ALA A 72 4.16 0.66 3.88
C ALA A 72 4.71 -0.77 3.79
N PHE A 73 5.57 -1.03 2.80
CA PHE A 73 6.21 -2.33 2.65
C PHE A 73 7.10 -2.67 3.85
N ARG A 74 7.88 -1.72 4.37
CA ARG A 74 8.67 -1.89 5.60
C ARG A 74 7.80 -2.22 6.81
N ILE A 75 6.65 -1.57 6.96
CA ILE A 75 5.67 -1.91 8.02
C ILE A 75 5.19 -3.35 7.83
N GLY A 76 4.87 -3.75 6.59
CA GLY A 76 4.49 -5.12 6.26
C GLY A 76 5.53 -6.17 6.65
N LEU A 77 6.82 -5.90 6.38
CA LEU A 77 7.94 -6.80 6.73
C LEU A 77 8.07 -7.07 8.23
N THR A 78 7.55 -6.18 9.07
CA THR A 78 7.54 -6.38 10.53
C THR A 78 6.33 -7.20 11.02
N GLY A 79 5.35 -7.46 10.15
CA GLY A 79 4.16 -8.26 10.45
C GLY A 79 2.92 -7.48 10.89
N HIS A 80 2.94 -6.15 10.82
CA HIS A 80 1.83 -5.28 11.24
C HIS A 80 0.74 -5.19 10.15
N ALA A 81 -0.08 -6.23 10.01
CA ALA A 81 -1.07 -6.33 8.93
C ALA A 81 -1.99 -5.10 8.81
N ALA A 82 -2.61 -4.67 9.92
CA ALA A 82 -3.51 -3.51 9.93
C ALA A 82 -2.80 -2.17 9.71
N GLY A 83 -1.54 -2.05 10.16
CA GLY A 83 -0.77 -0.80 10.09
C GLY A 83 -0.34 -0.40 8.68
N VAL A 84 -0.39 -1.34 7.72
CA VAL A 84 0.03 -1.10 6.33
C VAL A 84 -0.98 -0.27 5.54
N TYR A 85 -2.28 -0.55 5.68
CA TYR A 85 -3.33 0.03 4.84
C TYR A 85 -3.48 1.56 4.95
N PRO A 86 -3.37 2.20 6.14
CA PRO A 86 -3.32 3.67 6.22
C PRO A 86 -2.18 4.29 5.39
N THR A 87 -1.00 3.65 5.39
CA THR A 87 0.16 4.13 4.65
C THR A 87 0.00 3.91 3.15
N LEU A 88 -0.50 2.75 2.72
CA LEU A 88 -0.82 2.49 1.31
C LEU A 88 -1.86 3.47 0.77
N ARG A 89 -2.90 3.78 1.57
CA ARG A 89 -3.89 4.79 1.22
C ARG A 89 -3.24 6.15 0.99
N THR A 90 -2.38 6.59 1.90
CA THR A 90 -1.67 7.87 1.75
C THR A 90 -0.76 7.90 0.52
N ALA A 91 -0.12 6.78 0.17
CA ALA A 91 0.68 6.67 -1.04
C ALA A 91 -0.16 6.90 -2.30
N LEU A 92 -1.30 6.21 -2.40
CA LEU A 92 -2.22 6.34 -3.53
C LEU A 92 -2.88 7.73 -3.59
N GLU A 93 -3.29 8.29 -2.45
CA GLU A 93 -3.79 9.66 -2.36
C GLU A 93 -2.75 10.66 -2.87
N THR A 94 -1.49 10.52 -2.46
CA THR A 94 -0.39 11.37 -2.93
C THR A 94 -0.22 11.28 -4.45
N ALA A 95 -0.28 10.07 -5.03
CA ALA A 95 -0.23 9.88 -6.47
C ALA A 95 -1.44 10.50 -7.20
N CYS A 96 -2.64 10.41 -6.62
CA CYS A 96 -3.83 11.05 -7.16
C CYS A 96 -3.71 12.58 -7.15
N TYR A 97 -3.09 13.17 -6.12
CA TYR A 97 -2.77 14.60 -6.10
C TYR A 97 -1.81 14.97 -7.24
N ALA A 98 -0.74 14.20 -7.44
CA ALA A 98 0.19 14.40 -8.55
C ALA A 98 -0.55 14.37 -9.90
N LEU A 99 -1.43 13.37 -10.09
CA LEU A 99 -2.24 13.24 -11.29
C LEU A 99 -3.13 14.46 -11.52
N ILE A 100 -3.98 14.84 -10.56
CA ILE A 100 -4.94 15.94 -10.79
C ILE A 100 -4.23 17.29 -10.98
N MET A 101 -3.14 17.54 -10.25
CA MET A 101 -2.34 18.77 -10.40
C MET A 101 -1.58 18.83 -11.73
N SER A 102 -1.15 17.69 -12.25
CA SER A 102 -0.53 17.64 -13.59
C SER A 102 -1.48 18.09 -14.70
N LYS A 103 -2.80 17.99 -14.47
CA LYS A 103 -3.83 18.36 -15.46
C LYS A 103 -4.40 19.76 -15.25
N ASP A 104 -4.15 20.39 -14.10
CA ASP A 104 -4.61 21.75 -13.80
C ASP A 104 -3.61 22.47 -12.88
N LYS A 105 -2.83 23.39 -13.48
CA LYS A 105 -1.82 24.18 -12.76
C LYS A 105 -2.42 25.10 -11.69
N LEU A 106 -3.68 25.52 -11.82
CA LEU A 106 -4.35 26.31 -10.78
C LEU A 106 -4.54 25.53 -9.48
N LEU A 107 -4.52 24.18 -9.53
CA LEU A 107 -4.52 23.35 -8.33
C LEU A 107 -3.18 23.37 -7.59
N VAL A 108 -2.06 23.55 -8.32
CA VAL A 108 -0.74 23.70 -7.71
C VAL A 108 -0.70 24.98 -6.90
N ASP A 109 -1.12 26.11 -7.49
CA ASP A 109 -1.13 27.41 -6.81
C ASP A 109 -1.97 27.39 -5.54
N LYS A 110 -3.17 26.79 -5.60
CA LYS A 110 -4.06 26.64 -4.43
C LYS A 110 -3.47 25.75 -3.34
N TRP A 111 -2.68 24.74 -3.72
CA TRP A 111 -2.04 23.84 -2.77
C TRP A 111 -0.86 24.51 -2.07
N VAL A 112 -0.02 25.24 -2.83
CA VAL A 112 1.10 26.01 -2.28
C VAL A 112 0.60 27.09 -1.34
N GLY A 113 -0.43 27.86 -1.75
CA GLY A 113 -1.00 28.94 -0.94
C GLY A 113 -1.92 28.49 0.22
N ARG A 114 -1.96 27.19 0.56
CA ARG A 114 -2.86 26.63 1.58
C ARG A 114 -2.70 27.30 2.95
N ASN A 115 -1.48 27.66 3.32
CA ASN A 115 -1.15 28.17 4.65
C ASN A 115 -0.91 29.67 4.69
N ASP A 116 -1.12 30.38 3.58
CA ASP A 116 -0.85 31.82 3.49
C ASP A 116 -1.94 32.64 4.18
N SER A 117 -3.19 32.15 4.17
CA SER A 117 -4.33 32.79 4.83
C SER A 117 -5.49 31.81 5.11
N PRO A 118 -6.48 32.20 5.94
CA PRO A 118 -7.74 31.44 6.09
C PRO A 118 -8.47 31.19 4.76
N GLU A 119 -8.45 32.18 3.86
CA GLU A 119 -9.03 32.08 2.51
C GLU A 119 -8.26 31.06 1.66
N GLY A 120 -6.92 31.08 1.71
CA GLY A 120 -6.06 30.08 1.06
C GLY A 120 -6.35 28.66 1.53
N MET A 121 -6.49 28.46 2.85
CA MET A 121 -6.89 27.17 3.42
C MET A 121 -8.26 26.71 2.91
N LYS A 122 -9.25 27.61 2.88
CA LYS A 122 -10.61 27.30 2.38
C LYS A 122 -10.59 26.98 0.88
N ALA A 123 -9.84 27.73 0.09
CA ALA A 123 -9.68 27.51 -1.34
C ALA A 123 -9.02 26.15 -1.62
N CYS A 124 -7.94 25.82 -0.91
CA CYS A 124 -7.28 24.51 -1.00
C CYS A 124 -8.25 23.38 -0.63
N LYS A 125 -8.92 23.45 0.54
CA LYS A 125 -9.88 22.40 0.95
C LYS A 125 -10.98 22.19 -0.09
N SER A 126 -11.53 23.27 -0.64
CA SER A 126 -12.58 23.20 -1.66
C SER A 126 -12.06 22.59 -2.96
N ALA A 127 -10.84 22.94 -3.38
CA ALA A 127 -10.21 22.39 -4.57
C ALA A 127 -9.94 20.87 -4.46
N PHE A 128 -9.65 20.38 -3.26
CA PHE A 128 -9.30 18.98 -2.99
C PHE A 128 -10.36 18.23 -2.14
N GLN A 129 -11.65 18.54 -2.30
CA GLN A 129 -12.71 17.81 -1.57
C GLN A 129 -12.86 16.33 -1.95
N SER A 130 -12.52 15.95 -3.19
CA SER A 130 -12.69 14.57 -3.68
C SER A 130 -11.58 14.18 -4.67
N PRO A 131 -10.31 14.23 -4.25
CA PRO A 131 -9.16 14.06 -5.15
C PRO A 131 -9.14 12.67 -5.79
N ILE A 132 -9.50 11.62 -5.04
CA ILE A 132 -9.58 10.25 -5.54
C ILE A 132 -10.66 10.10 -6.62
N LYS A 133 -11.85 10.65 -6.41
CA LYS A 133 -12.92 10.62 -7.43
C LYS A 133 -12.56 11.43 -8.68
N LYS A 134 -11.83 12.54 -8.53
CA LYS A 134 -11.30 13.30 -9.68
C LYS A 134 -10.26 12.48 -10.44
N ALA A 135 -9.32 11.86 -9.74
CA ALA A 135 -8.33 10.95 -10.33
C ALA A 135 -8.99 9.78 -11.05
N GLN A 136 -9.98 9.10 -10.43
CA GLN A 136 -10.77 8.03 -11.06
C GLN A 136 -11.34 8.46 -12.42
N LYS A 137 -11.98 9.64 -12.48
CA LYS A 137 -12.54 10.17 -13.73
C LYS A 137 -11.47 10.42 -14.79
N ILE A 138 -10.35 11.03 -14.42
CA ILE A 138 -9.22 11.28 -15.33
C ILE A 138 -8.66 9.96 -15.86
N MET A 139 -8.47 8.97 -14.99
CA MET A 139 -7.92 7.68 -15.35
C MET A 139 -8.85 6.94 -16.34
N ASN A 140 -10.14 6.86 -16.03
CA ASN A 140 -11.12 6.21 -16.89
C ASN A 140 -11.30 6.90 -18.26
N ALA A 141 -11.12 8.22 -18.31
CA ALA A 141 -11.18 8.98 -19.57
C ALA A 141 -9.99 8.65 -20.50
N GLN A 142 -8.82 8.33 -19.95
CA GLN A 142 -7.64 7.95 -20.74
C GLN A 142 -7.60 6.45 -21.05
N ARG A 143 -7.99 5.61 -20.07
CA ARG A 143 -8.02 4.15 -20.18
C ARG A 143 -9.22 3.60 -19.40
N SER A 144 -10.16 3.00 -20.11
CA SER A 144 -11.37 2.44 -19.50
C SER A 144 -11.04 1.48 -18.34
N ASN A 145 -11.79 1.60 -17.25
CA ASN A 145 -11.75 0.78 -16.03
C ASN A 145 -10.52 0.95 -15.12
N TYR A 146 -9.46 1.67 -15.53
CA TYR A 146 -8.26 1.85 -14.69
C TYR A 146 -8.56 2.63 -13.41
N GLY A 147 -9.37 3.70 -13.54
CA GLY A 147 -9.82 4.48 -12.40
C GLY A 147 -10.73 3.70 -11.47
N ASP A 148 -11.50 2.74 -12.00
CA ASP A 148 -12.42 1.92 -11.19
C ASP A 148 -11.67 0.89 -10.35
N VAL A 149 -10.66 0.23 -10.94
CA VAL A 149 -9.75 -0.66 -10.20
C VAL A 149 -9.01 0.12 -9.11
N MET A 150 -8.46 1.29 -9.44
CA MET A 150 -7.81 2.16 -8.45
C MET A 150 -8.76 2.53 -7.30
N TYR A 151 -9.99 2.94 -7.63
CA TYR A 151 -10.98 3.32 -6.62
C TYR A 151 -11.38 2.14 -5.73
N GLN A 152 -11.52 0.94 -6.30
CA GLN A 152 -11.83 -0.27 -5.55
C GLN A 152 -10.73 -0.60 -4.54
N LEU A 153 -9.45 -0.58 -4.96
CA LEU A 153 -8.34 -0.83 -4.03
C LEU A 153 -8.25 0.25 -2.95
N TYR A 154 -8.49 1.51 -3.30
CA TYR A 154 -8.60 2.60 -2.32
C TYR A 154 -9.69 2.33 -1.28
N ASP A 155 -10.86 1.85 -1.70
CA ASP A 155 -11.97 1.54 -0.80
C ASP A 155 -11.62 0.35 0.11
N TRP A 156 -10.99 -0.69 -0.44
CA TRP A 156 -10.52 -1.84 0.34
C TRP A 156 -9.52 -1.47 1.43
N THR A 157 -8.73 -0.41 1.27
CA THR A 157 -7.87 0.06 2.38
C THR A 157 -8.68 0.36 3.63
N ILE A 158 -9.91 0.84 3.51
CA ILE A 158 -10.83 1.06 4.64
C ILE A 158 -11.17 -0.27 5.30
N ASP A 159 -11.63 -1.24 4.51
CA ASP A 159 -12.03 -2.58 4.97
C ASP A 159 -10.90 -3.34 5.70
N PHE A 160 -9.64 -3.03 5.41
CA PHE A 160 -8.49 -3.76 5.94
C PHE A 160 -7.61 -3.01 6.95
N GLY A 161 -7.90 -1.75 7.27
CA GLY A 161 -7.25 -1.12 8.44
C GLY A 161 -7.01 0.39 8.33
N ALA A 162 -7.30 1.03 7.20
CA ALA A 162 -7.11 2.47 7.04
C ALA A 162 -8.05 3.30 7.92
N HIS A 163 -9.19 2.73 8.34
CA HIS A 163 -10.10 3.31 9.32
C HIS A 163 -10.61 2.24 10.29
N PRO A 164 -10.89 2.60 11.56
CA PRO A 164 -11.60 1.72 12.48
C PRO A 164 -12.95 1.34 11.88
N ASN A 165 -13.19 0.04 11.73
CA ASN A 165 -14.48 -0.52 11.40
C ASN A 165 -14.63 -1.88 12.09
N PRO A 166 -15.84 -2.45 12.18
CA PRO A 166 -16.05 -3.70 12.90
C PRO A 166 -15.14 -4.83 12.40
N LYS A 167 -14.97 -4.96 11.08
CA LYS A 167 -14.10 -5.99 10.49
C LYS A 167 -12.65 -5.80 10.95
N THR A 168 -12.08 -4.60 10.81
CA THR A 168 -10.65 -4.38 11.10
C THR A 168 -10.30 -4.56 12.57
N VAL A 169 -11.21 -4.16 13.47
CA VAL A 169 -11.00 -4.31 14.91
C VAL A 169 -11.06 -5.78 15.35
N THR A 170 -11.98 -6.57 14.78
CA THR A 170 -12.16 -7.97 15.18
C THR A 170 -11.41 -8.99 14.33
N LEU A 171 -10.91 -8.63 13.14
CA LEU A 171 -10.22 -9.53 12.22
C LEU A 171 -8.98 -10.19 12.86
N HIS A 172 -8.35 -9.48 13.78
CA HIS A 172 -7.15 -9.92 14.46
C HIS A 172 -7.43 -10.49 15.86
N ALA A 173 -8.70 -10.53 16.28
CA ALA A 173 -9.13 -11.03 17.57
C ALA A 173 -9.51 -12.52 17.50
N ARG A 174 -9.22 -13.27 18.56
CA ARG A 174 -9.66 -14.65 18.78
C ARG A 174 -10.24 -14.77 20.17
N LEU A 175 -11.32 -15.53 20.28
CA LEU A 175 -11.90 -15.96 21.54
C LEU A 175 -11.69 -17.47 21.65
N SER A 176 -11.14 -17.92 22.78
CA SER A 176 -11.02 -19.33 23.10
C SER A 176 -11.47 -19.55 24.54
N ASP A 177 -12.24 -20.61 24.76
CA ASP A 177 -12.62 -21.01 26.11
C ASP A 177 -11.55 -21.95 26.66
N ASP A 178 -11.01 -21.62 27.82
CA ASP A 178 -10.14 -22.53 28.57
C ASP A 178 -11.02 -23.43 29.44
N GLU A 179 -11.28 -24.65 28.96
CA GLU A 179 -12.10 -25.65 29.65
C GLU A 179 -11.57 -25.99 31.06
N GLY A 180 -10.27 -25.75 31.34
CA GLY A 180 -9.66 -26.03 32.64
C GLY A 180 -9.86 -24.93 33.69
N SER A 181 -10.01 -23.67 33.27
CA SER A 181 -10.18 -22.51 34.18
C SER A 181 -11.57 -21.89 34.15
N GLY A 182 -12.40 -22.23 33.15
CA GLY A 182 -13.71 -21.61 32.93
C GLY A 182 -13.64 -20.15 32.49
N VAL A 183 -12.46 -19.69 32.05
CA VAL A 183 -12.22 -18.33 31.59
C VAL A 183 -12.24 -18.29 30.06
N THR A 184 -13.01 -17.36 29.49
CA THR A 184 -12.90 -17.02 28.06
C THR A 184 -11.68 -16.13 27.87
N ARG A 185 -10.72 -16.62 27.08
CA ARG A 185 -9.50 -15.91 26.70
C ARG A 185 -9.75 -15.06 25.47
N TYR A 186 -9.33 -13.80 25.53
CA TYR A 186 -9.31 -12.88 24.39
C TYR A 186 -7.88 -12.66 23.93
N GLU A 187 -7.58 -13.07 22.71
CA GLU A 187 -6.28 -12.88 22.07
C GLU A 187 -6.42 -11.87 20.93
N ASN A 188 -5.48 -10.94 20.81
CA ASN A 188 -5.36 -10.10 19.63
C ASN A 188 -3.98 -10.27 19.01
N ILE A 189 -3.92 -10.53 17.71
CA ILE A 189 -2.67 -10.72 16.97
C ILE A 189 -2.15 -9.35 16.54
N ALA A 190 -1.09 -8.90 17.19
CA ALA A 190 -0.44 -7.64 16.84
C ALA A 190 0.55 -7.81 15.67
N LEU A 191 1.31 -8.92 15.65
CA LEU A 191 2.30 -9.22 14.61
C LEU A 191 2.11 -10.62 14.03
N TYR A 192 1.92 -10.66 12.72
CA TYR A 192 1.95 -11.90 11.96
C TYR A 192 3.38 -12.34 11.71
N GLY A 193 3.66 -13.62 11.91
CA GLY A 193 4.98 -14.17 11.63
C GLY A 193 5.22 -14.32 10.14
N ASP A 194 6.48 -14.21 9.73
CA ASP A 194 6.93 -14.56 8.38
C ASP A 194 6.40 -15.94 7.93
N GLY A 195 5.96 -16.02 6.67
CA GLY A 195 5.37 -17.21 6.05
C GLY A 195 3.91 -17.51 6.44
N SER A 196 3.30 -16.71 7.33
CA SER A 196 1.86 -16.82 7.58
C SER A 196 1.04 -16.18 6.46
N PHE A 197 -0.17 -16.68 6.22
CA PHE A 197 -1.05 -16.17 5.16
C PHE A 197 -1.28 -14.66 5.28
N GLU A 198 -1.58 -14.15 6.47
CA GLU A 198 -1.82 -12.73 6.69
C GLU A 198 -0.57 -11.87 6.48
N PHE A 199 0.61 -12.36 6.84
CA PHE A 199 1.87 -11.68 6.54
C PHE A 199 2.07 -11.54 5.02
N GLU A 200 1.93 -12.65 4.28
CA GLU A 200 2.09 -12.68 2.83
C GLU A 200 1.00 -11.87 2.10
N ARG A 201 -0.25 -11.95 2.57
CA ARG A 201 -1.38 -11.16 2.05
C ARG A 201 -1.14 -9.66 2.21
N THR A 202 -0.59 -9.23 3.35
CA THR A 202 -0.23 -7.83 3.58
C THR A 202 0.89 -7.36 2.64
N LEU A 203 1.93 -8.17 2.43
CA LEU A 203 2.99 -7.83 1.47
C LEU A 203 2.47 -7.80 0.02
N PHE A 204 1.55 -8.70 -0.32
CA PHE A 204 0.88 -8.70 -1.61
C PHE A 204 0.02 -7.45 -1.82
N ALA A 205 -0.71 -6.99 -0.80
CA ALA A 205 -1.47 -5.75 -0.87
C ALA A 205 -0.58 -4.52 -1.16
N CYS A 206 0.65 -4.49 -0.64
CA CYS A 206 1.63 -3.45 -0.99
C CYS A 206 1.97 -3.46 -2.48
N ILE A 207 2.05 -4.63 -3.10
CA ILE A 207 2.36 -4.81 -4.52
C ILE A 207 1.18 -4.35 -5.38
N GLU A 208 -0.05 -4.78 -5.06
CA GLU A 208 -1.26 -4.36 -5.77
C GLU A 208 -1.46 -2.84 -5.71
N MET A 209 -1.35 -2.28 -4.50
CA MET A 209 -1.43 -0.84 -4.29
C MET A 209 -0.28 -0.11 -4.98
N GLY A 210 0.92 -0.69 -4.98
CA GLY A 210 2.08 -0.17 -5.70
C GLY A 210 1.82 -0.03 -7.20
N LEU A 211 1.24 -1.06 -7.83
CA LEU A 211 0.90 -1.04 -9.26
C LEU A 211 -0.13 0.05 -9.61
N VAL A 212 -1.24 0.16 -8.89
CA VAL A 212 -2.22 1.22 -9.18
C VAL A 212 -1.68 2.61 -8.88
N THR A 213 -0.78 2.73 -7.89
CA THR A 213 -0.06 3.97 -7.60
C THR A 213 0.84 4.34 -8.77
N ILE A 214 1.63 3.39 -9.31
CA ILE A 214 2.47 3.58 -10.49
C ILE A 214 1.63 4.04 -11.68
N ILE A 215 0.48 3.42 -11.92
CA ILE A 215 -0.43 3.80 -13.01
C ILE A 215 -0.85 5.27 -12.85
N ALA A 216 -1.35 5.67 -11.68
CA ALA A 216 -1.75 7.05 -11.42
C ALA A 216 -0.56 8.03 -11.63
N LEU A 217 0.64 7.65 -11.19
CA LEU A 217 1.85 8.45 -11.37
C LEU A 217 2.28 8.56 -12.85
N LEU A 218 2.25 7.48 -13.62
CA LEU A 218 2.55 7.51 -15.06
C LEU A 218 1.56 8.40 -15.82
N MET A 219 0.27 8.32 -15.47
CA MET A 219 -0.79 9.13 -16.09
C MET A 219 -0.70 10.62 -15.73
N SER A 220 0.13 10.98 -14.75
CA SER A 220 0.45 12.38 -14.47
C SER A 220 1.37 13.00 -15.52
N TYR A 221 2.01 12.20 -16.39
CA TYR A 221 2.65 12.70 -17.59
C TYR A 221 1.63 12.92 -18.72
N GLU A 222 1.97 13.74 -19.71
CA GLU A 222 1.14 13.91 -20.90
C GLU A 222 1.10 12.63 -21.74
N ASN A 223 2.25 11.99 -21.91
CA ASN A 223 2.41 10.77 -22.69
C ASN A 223 3.17 9.72 -21.90
N THR A 224 2.71 8.47 -22.00
CA THR A 224 3.41 7.30 -21.46
C THR A 224 4.13 6.60 -22.61
N SER A 225 5.42 6.29 -22.43
CA SER A 225 6.21 5.65 -23.48
C SER A 225 5.82 4.16 -23.67
N PRO A 226 5.98 3.58 -24.87
CA PRO A 226 5.76 2.15 -25.09
C PRO A 226 6.54 1.25 -24.13
N GLU A 227 7.78 1.61 -23.81
CA GLU A 227 8.64 0.88 -22.88
C GLU A 227 8.04 0.87 -21.46
N SER A 228 7.47 2.01 -21.04
CA SER A 228 6.82 2.13 -19.73
C SER A 228 5.54 1.28 -19.66
N ILE A 229 4.78 1.20 -20.76
CA ILE A 229 3.60 0.34 -20.86
C ILE A 229 4.01 -1.14 -20.81
N GLN A 230 5.05 -1.52 -21.56
CA GLN A 230 5.56 -2.88 -21.57
C GLN A 230 6.08 -3.30 -20.17
N GLY A 231 6.84 -2.42 -19.51
CA GLY A 231 7.34 -2.68 -18.15
C GLY A 231 6.20 -2.80 -17.14
N LEU A 232 5.14 -1.99 -17.25
CA LEU A 232 3.96 -2.11 -16.41
C LEU A 232 3.24 -3.46 -16.60
N ASN A 233 3.07 -3.91 -17.86
CA ASN A 233 2.48 -5.21 -18.15
C ASN A 233 3.31 -6.35 -17.56
N ALA A 234 4.64 -6.28 -17.70
CA ALA A 234 5.54 -7.29 -17.13
C ALA A 234 5.44 -7.36 -15.60
N LEU A 235 5.34 -6.21 -14.92
CA LEU A 235 5.11 -6.16 -13.48
C LEU A 235 3.74 -6.76 -13.09
N ASN A 236 2.70 -6.49 -13.88
CA ASN A 236 1.38 -7.08 -13.62
C ASN A 236 1.40 -8.61 -13.78
N GLU A 237 2.07 -9.14 -14.80
CA GLU A 237 2.23 -10.58 -14.96
C GLU A 237 3.06 -11.20 -13.82
N GLU A 238 4.07 -10.49 -13.31
CA GLU A 238 4.84 -10.93 -12.15
C GLU A 238 3.99 -10.99 -10.88
N LYS A 239 3.15 -9.96 -10.65
CA LYS A 239 2.13 -9.97 -9.59
C LYS A 239 1.21 -11.19 -9.71
N ASP A 240 0.69 -11.48 -10.91
CA ASP A 240 -0.22 -12.62 -11.13
C ASP A 240 0.47 -13.96 -10.82
N ARG A 241 1.75 -14.12 -11.20
CA ARG A 241 2.55 -15.30 -10.83
C ARG A 241 2.75 -15.42 -9.32
N LEU A 242 3.00 -14.31 -8.64
CA LEU A 242 3.16 -14.27 -7.18
C LEU A 242 1.86 -14.61 -6.47
N GLU A 243 0.71 -14.11 -6.94
CA GLU A 243 -0.60 -14.45 -6.41
C GLU A 243 -0.87 -15.96 -6.47
N ALA A 244 -0.60 -16.57 -7.63
CA ALA A 244 -0.76 -18.00 -7.83
C ALA A 244 0.14 -18.82 -6.89
N LEU A 245 1.37 -18.35 -6.63
CA LEU A 245 2.28 -18.98 -5.68
C LEU A 245 1.74 -18.94 -4.24
N ILE A 246 1.23 -17.80 -3.79
CA ILE A 246 0.63 -17.64 -2.45
C ILE A 246 -0.56 -18.61 -2.29
N ARG A 247 -1.49 -18.62 -3.26
CA ARG A 247 -2.66 -19.50 -3.24
C ARG A 247 -2.24 -20.97 -3.09
N LYS A 248 -1.30 -21.41 -3.93
CA LYS A 248 -0.76 -22.78 -3.88
C LYS A 248 -0.12 -23.12 -2.53
N ASN A 249 0.68 -22.21 -1.96
CA ASN A 249 1.38 -22.45 -0.69
C ASN A 249 0.40 -22.68 0.46
N HIS A 250 -0.68 -21.89 0.55
CA HIS A 250 -1.65 -22.00 1.64
C HIS A 250 -2.72 -23.08 1.43
N GLU A 251 -3.03 -23.44 0.19
CA GLU A 251 -3.83 -24.63 -0.13
C GLU A 251 -3.13 -25.94 0.29
N VAL A 252 -1.83 -26.05 0.04
CA VAL A 252 -1.05 -27.23 0.45
C VAL A 252 -0.93 -27.33 1.98
N GLN A 253 -0.80 -26.20 2.67
CA GLN A 253 -0.73 -26.17 4.13
C GLN A 253 -2.05 -26.54 4.80
N SER A 254 -3.20 -26.16 4.23
CA SER A 254 -4.52 -26.55 4.76
C SER A 254 -4.77 -28.05 4.58
N ALA A 255 -4.38 -28.63 3.43
CA ALA A 255 -4.48 -30.07 3.19
C ALA A 255 -3.63 -30.91 4.15
N ARG A 256 -2.43 -30.44 4.53
CA ARG A 256 -1.54 -31.12 5.50
C ARG A 256 -2.00 -31.04 6.95
N LYS A 257 -2.86 -30.07 7.31
CA LYS A 257 -3.42 -29.96 8.67
C LYS A 257 -4.65 -30.84 8.89
N ASN A 258 -5.25 -31.35 7.82
CA ASN A 258 -6.50 -32.12 7.84
C ASN A 258 -6.31 -33.61 7.52
N GLY A 259 -5.07 -34.11 7.45
CA GLY A 259 -4.72 -35.52 7.24
C GLY A 259 -3.72 -35.98 8.29
#